data_AF-A0A2T5I1C6-F1
#
_entry.id   AF-A0A2T5I1C6-F1
#
_cell.length_a   1.000
_cell.length_b   1.000
_cell.length_c   1.000
_cell.angle_alpha   90.00
_cell.angle_beta   90.00
_cell.angle_gamma   90.00
#
_symmetry.space_group_name_H-M   'P 1'
#
loop_
_entity.id
_entity.type
_entity.pdbx_description
1 polymer ?
#
loop_
_entity_poly.entity_id
_entity_poly.type
_entity_poly.pdbx_seq_one_letter_code
_entity_poly.pdbx_strand_id
1 'polypeptide(L)'
;ALVRAEKAAERAQKARANAARIVNAEKLATRKARDRELYNTVGLMILAGLVDSRTGMPLLDRGELLGALMELSRISPEDERKAQWKRKGDALLAEKMKG
;
A
#
# COMPACT_ATOMS: atom_id res chain seq x y z
N ALA A 1 10.96 45.26 27.64
CA ALA A 1 9.90 44.22 27.68
C ALA A 1 9.62 43.63 26.29
N LEU A 2 9.41 44.47 25.27
CA LEU A 2 9.13 44.08 23.87
C LEU A 2 10.09 43.02 23.28
N VAL A 3 11.41 43.24 23.35
CA VAL A 3 12.43 42.30 22.81
C VAL A 3 12.35 40.89 23.40
N ARG A 4 11.91 40.74 24.67
CA ARG A 4 11.73 39.42 25.29
C ARG A 4 10.46 38.72 24.79
N ALA A 5 9.39 39.49 24.57
CA ALA A 5 8.15 38.99 24.01
C ALA A 5 8.31 38.55 22.54
N GLU A 6 9.06 39.31 21.74
CA GLU A 6 9.39 38.95 20.35
C GLU A 6 10.22 37.66 20.26
N LYS A 7 11.27 37.54 21.09
CA LYS A 7 12.08 36.32 21.17
C LYS A 7 11.26 35.11 21.65
N ALA A 8 10.29 35.31 22.53
CA ALA A 8 9.40 34.24 22.97
C ALA A 8 8.43 33.81 21.86
N ALA A 9 7.86 34.75 21.11
CA ALA A 9 7.01 34.48 19.96
C ALA A 9 7.77 33.72 18.85
N GLU A 10 8.99 34.14 18.54
CA GLU A 10 9.85 33.47 17.54
C GLU A 10 10.16 32.01 17.95
N ARG A 11 10.47 31.78 19.22
CA ARG A 11 10.71 30.43 19.76
C ARG A 11 9.45 29.56 19.68
N ALA A 12 8.29 30.12 20.03
CA ALA A 12 7.02 29.41 19.93
C ALA A 12 6.66 29.06 18.48
N GLN A 13 6.92 29.97 17.53
CA GLN A 13 6.70 29.70 16.10
C GLN A 13 7.63 28.60 15.58
N LYS A 14 8.92 28.62 15.95
CA LYS A 14 9.88 27.55 15.61
C LYS A 14 9.46 26.21 16.20
N ALA A 15 9.02 26.17 17.45
CA ALA A 15 8.54 24.95 18.08
C ALA A 15 7.29 24.38 17.37
N ARG A 16 6.32 25.23 17.02
CA ARG A 16 5.13 24.85 16.25
C ARG A 16 5.49 24.33 14.85
N ALA A 17 6.40 25.01 14.16
CA ALA A 17 6.87 24.58 12.84
C ALA A 17 7.59 23.23 12.90
N ASN A 18 8.42 23.00 13.91
CA ASN A 18 9.10 21.73 14.14
C ASN A 18 8.11 20.60 14.45
N ALA A 19 7.12 20.84 15.31
CA ALA A 19 6.07 19.87 15.60
C ALA A 19 5.24 19.53 14.35
N ALA A 20 4.83 20.55 13.57
CA ALA A 20 4.13 20.36 12.31
C ALA A 20 4.95 19.57 11.29
N ARG A 21 6.27 19.84 11.21
CA ARG A 21 7.19 19.10 10.33
C ARG A 21 7.26 17.61 10.70
N ILE A 22 7.35 17.29 12.00
CA ILE A 22 7.40 15.90 12.47
C ILE A 22 6.09 15.17 12.11
N VAL A 23 4.94 15.75 12.46
CA VAL A 23 3.62 15.17 12.15
C VAL A 23 3.41 14.99 10.65
N ASN A 24 3.85 15.96 9.83
CA ASN A 24 3.75 15.85 8.38
C ASN A 24 4.68 14.79 7.80
N ALA A 25 5.89 14.64 8.35
CA ALA A 25 6.82 13.60 7.95
C ALA A 25 6.27 12.20 8.25
N GLU A 26 5.67 12.00 9.42
CA GLU A 26 4.99 10.75 9.78
C GLU A 26 3.84 10.44 8.82
N LYS A 27 2.95 11.42 8.57
CA LYS A 27 1.84 11.25 7.61
C LYS A 27 2.34 10.90 6.21
N LEU A 28 3.43 11.51 5.75
CA LEU A 28 4.02 11.21 4.45
C LEU A 28 4.59 9.80 4.42
N ALA A 29 5.28 9.37 5.48
CA ALA A 29 5.80 8.02 5.60
C ALA A 29 4.67 6.97 5.58
N THR A 30 3.58 7.21 6.31
CA THR A 30 2.39 6.32 6.31
C THR A 30 1.77 6.23 4.92
N ARG A 31 1.61 7.36 4.21
CA ARG A 31 1.08 7.37 2.83
C ARG A 31 1.99 6.58 1.89
N LYS A 32 3.30 6.79 1.95
CA LYS A 32 4.27 6.08 1.12
C LYS A 32 4.25 4.57 1.37
N ALA A 33 4.12 4.17 2.64
CA ALA A 33 4.00 2.75 3.00
C ALA A 33 2.71 2.15 2.42
N ARG A 34 1.57 2.84 2.58
CA ARG A 34 0.30 2.41 1.98
C ARG A 34 0.39 2.29 0.46
N ASP A 35 0.93 3.31 -0.21
CA ASP A 35 1.02 3.33 -1.67
C ASP A 35 1.92 2.19 -2.16
N ARG A 36 3.02 1.88 -1.44
CA ARG A 36 3.86 0.72 -1.72
C ARG A 36 3.07 -0.60 -1.64
N GLU A 37 2.24 -0.80 -0.62
CA GLU A 37 1.42 -2.02 -0.52
C GLU A 37 0.34 -2.11 -1.61
N LEU A 38 -0.23 -0.98 -2.02
CA LEU A 38 -1.12 -0.95 -3.18
C LEU A 38 -0.40 -1.38 -4.46
N TYR A 39 0.84 -0.91 -4.68
CA TYR A 39 1.66 -1.37 -5.80
C TYR A 39 2.02 -2.86 -5.71
N ASN A 40 2.36 -3.36 -4.51
CA ASN A 40 2.62 -4.79 -4.30
C ASN A 40 1.38 -5.63 -4.66
N THR A 41 0.18 -5.16 -4.31
CA THR A 41 -1.08 -5.84 -4.65
C THR A 41 -1.28 -5.95 -6.16
N VAL A 42 -0.97 -4.89 -6.91
CA VAL A 42 -0.96 -4.94 -8.38
C VAL A 42 0.10 -5.91 -8.91
N GLY A 43 1.28 -5.94 -8.28
CA GLY A 43 2.32 -6.91 -8.61
C GLY A 43 1.84 -8.36 -8.50
N LEU A 44 1.04 -8.70 -7.48
CA LEU A 44 0.42 -10.03 -7.37
C LEU A 44 -0.56 -10.31 -8.51
N MET A 45 -1.36 -9.33 -8.91
CA MET A 45 -2.29 -9.47 -10.04
C MET A 45 -1.57 -9.64 -11.38
N ILE A 46 -0.43 -8.98 -11.56
CA ILE A 46 0.46 -9.19 -12.72
C ILE A 46 0.98 -10.63 -12.73
N LEU A 47 1.51 -11.12 -11.60
CA LEU A 47 2.00 -12.49 -11.51
C LEU A 47 0.92 -13.54 -11.74
N ALA A 48 -0.32 -13.26 -11.32
CA ALA A 48 -1.48 -14.11 -11.56
C ALA A 48 -2.01 -14.05 -13.01
N GLY A 49 -1.43 -13.22 -13.88
CA GLY A 49 -1.87 -13.06 -15.28
C GLY A 49 -3.20 -12.30 -15.41
N LEU A 50 -3.54 -11.46 -14.44
CA LEU A 50 -4.77 -10.66 -14.43
C LEU A 50 -4.54 -9.23 -14.93
N VAL A 51 -3.30 -8.77 -14.95
CA VAL A 51 -2.89 -7.42 -15.36
C VAL A 51 -1.68 -7.52 -16.28
N ASP A 52 -1.68 -6.78 -17.39
CA ASP A 52 -0.52 -6.67 -18.27
C ASP A 52 0.59 -5.85 -17.59
N SER A 53 1.79 -6.43 -17.51
CA SER A 53 2.92 -5.83 -16.78
C SER A 53 3.49 -4.57 -17.42
N ARG A 54 3.23 -4.32 -18.71
CA ARG A 54 3.76 -3.18 -19.46
C ARG A 54 2.83 -1.98 -19.41
N THR A 55 1.53 -2.23 -19.50
CA THR A 55 0.48 -1.20 -19.59
C THR A 55 -0.20 -0.95 -18.24
N GLY A 56 -0.15 -1.93 -17.32
CA GLY A 56 -0.88 -1.87 -16.05
C GLY A 56 -2.39 -2.04 -16.20
N MET A 57 -2.87 -2.38 -17.40
CA MET A 57 -4.30 -2.59 -17.64
C MET A 57 -4.70 -4.02 -17.27
N PRO A 58 -5.89 -4.21 -16.68
CA PRO A 58 -6.49 -5.54 -16.54
C PRO A 58 -6.57 -6.24 -17.90
N LEU A 59 -6.23 -7.53 -17.91
CA LEU A 59 -6.40 -8.39 -19.08
C LEU A 59 -7.86 -8.86 -19.25
N LEU A 60 -8.63 -8.82 -18.16
CA LEU A 60 -10.07 -9.06 -18.14
C LEU A 60 -10.83 -7.72 -18.26
N ASP A 61 -12.12 -7.79 -18.58
CA ASP A 61 -12.98 -6.62 -18.38
C ASP A 61 -12.94 -6.18 -16.90
N ARG A 62 -13.03 -4.87 -16.68
CA ARG A 62 -12.91 -4.30 -15.33
C ARG A 62 -14.02 -4.78 -14.39
N GLY A 63 -15.23 -4.96 -14.92
CA GLY A 63 -16.37 -5.50 -14.18
C GLY A 63 -16.18 -6.98 -13.85
N GLU A 64 -15.66 -7.78 -14.78
CA GLU A 64 -15.35 -9.20 -14.56
C GLU A 64 -14.29 -9.39 -13.49
N LEU A 65 -13.18 -8.64 -13.57
CA LEU A 65 -12.13 -8.69 -12.55
C LEU A 65 -12.67 -8.29 -11.17
N LEU A 66 -13.44 -7.20 -11.10
CA LEU A 66 -14.04 -6.77 -9.84
C LEU A 66 -15.01 -7.81 -9.28
N GLY A 67 -15.87 -8.39 -10.13
CA GLY A 67 -16.81 -9.43 -9.73
C GLY A 67 -16.09 -10.66 -9.17
N ALA A 68 -15.03 -11.14 -9.82
CA ALA A 68 -14.23 -12.25 -9.35
C ALA A 68 -13.55 -11.96 -7.99
N LEU A 69 -13.01 -10.74 -7.80
CA LEU A 69 -12.42 -10.32 -6.53
C LEU A 69 -13.47 -10.19 -5.42
N MET A 70 -14.68 -9.74 -5.74
CA MET A 70 -15.80 -9.72 -4.80
C MET A 70 -16.18 -11.13 -4.35
N GLU A 71 -16.24 -12.09 -5.26
CA GLU A 71 -16.47 -13.50 -4.89
C GLU A 71 -15.35 -14.06 -4.03
N LEU A 72 -14.09 -13.78 -4.36
CA LEU A 72 -12.93 -14.15 -3.53
C LEU A 72 -13.03 -13.56 -2.11
N SER A 73 -13.51 -12.32 -1.97
CA SER A 73 -13.63 -11.64 -0.68
C SER A 73 -14.66 -12.27 0.26
N ARG A 74 -15.64 -13.00 -0.29
CA ARG A 74 -16.72 -13.67 0.46
C ARG A 74 -16.31 -15.04 0.97
N ILE A 75 -15.18 -15.57 0.53
CA ILE A 75 -14.74 -16.92 0.88
C ILE A 75 -14.30 -16.95 2.35
N SER A 76 -14.87 -17.88 3.12
CA SER A 76 -14.57 -18.08 4.54
C SER A 76 -13.06 -18.14 4.79
N PRO A 77 -12.53 -17.51 5.88
CA PRO A 77 -11.14 -17.67 6.31
C PRO A 77 -10.70 -19.14 6.41
N GLU A 78 -11.62 -20.02 6.84
CA GLU A 78 -11.38 -21.46 7.05
C GLU A 78 -11.63 -22.32 5.81
N ASP A 79 -11.87 -21.72 4.64
CA ASP A 79 -12.10 -22.49 3.41
C ASP A 79 -10.83 -23.29 3.04
N GLU A 80 -10.97 -24.61 2.94
CA GLU A 80 -9.87 -25.54 2.68
C GLU A 80 -9.10 -25.22 1.39
N ARG A 81 -9.74 -24.58 0.41
CA ARG A 81 -9.08 -24.17 -0.84
C ARG A 81 -8.00 -23.10 -0.60
N LYS A 82 -8.11 -22.29 0.47
CA LYS A 82 -7.10 -21.28 0.80
C LYS A 82 -5.73 -21.89 1.08
N ALA A 83 -5.67 -23.07 1.69
CA ALA A 83 -4.41 -23.79 1.89
C ALA A 83 -3.78 -24.23 0.55
N GLN A 84 -4.60 -24.59 -0.44
CA GLN A 84 -4.12 -24.90 -1.79
C GLN A 84 -3.64 -23.63 -2.52
N TRP A 85 -4.40 -22.54 -2.46
CA TRP A 85 -4.02 -21.27 -3.08
C TRP A 85 -2.72 -20.72 -2.51
N LYS A 86 -2.57 -20.75 -1.18
CA LYS A 86 -1.34 -20.35 -0.51
C LYS A 86 -0.14 -21.13 -1.04
N ARG A 87 -0.22 -22.48 -1.10
CA ARG A 87 0.87 -23.31 -1.62
C ARG A 87 1.25 -22.95 -3.06
N LYS A 88 0.26 -22.74 -3.95
CA LYS A 88 0.51 -22.35 -5.35
C LYS A 88 1.13 -20.95 -5.44
N GLY A 89 0.61 -19.99 -4.68
CA GLY A 89 1.11 -18.61 -4.66
C GLY A 89 2.53 -18.51 -4.11
N ASP A 90 2.80 -19.15 -2.98
CA ASP A 90 4.14 -19.17 -2.36
C ASP A 90 5.16 -19.82 -3.30
N ALA A 91 4.80 -20.90 -4.00
CA ALA A 91 5.67 -21.54 -4.98
C ALA A 91 6.04 -20.60 -6.14
N LEU A 92 5.06 -19.88 -6.69
CA LEU A 92 5.31 -18.90 -7.76
C LEU A 92 6.15 -17.71 -7.28
N LEU A 93 5.87 -17.18 -6.08
CA LEU A 93 6.66 -16.11 -5.48
C LEU A 93 8.12 -16.55 -5.29
N ALA A 94 8.35 -17.75 -4.76
CA ALA A 94 9.68 -18.30 -4.56
C ALA A 94 10.42 -18.52 -5.88
N GLU A 95 9.72 -18.88 -6.97
CA GLU A 95 10.32 -18.97 -8.31
C GLU A 95 10.79 -17.59 -8.80
N LYS A 96 9.95 -16.55 -8.66
CA LYS A 96 10.27 -15.20 -9.13
C LYS A 96 11.31 -14.47 -8.29
N MET A 97 11.54 -14.88 -7.04
CA MET A 97 12.62 -14.34 -6.20
C MET A 97 14.00 -14.95 -6.49
N LYS A 98 14.07 -16.05 -7.26
CA LYS A 98 15.33 -16.73 -7.61
C LYS A 98 15.97 -16.23 -8.91
N GLY A 99 15.21 -15.52 -9.76
CA GLY A 99 15.69 -14.90 -11.00
C GLY A 99 15.88 -13.41 -10.83
#